data_AF-A0AAD7FCN2-F1
#
_entry.id   AF-A0AAD7FCN2-F1
#
_cell.length_a   1.000
_cell.length_b   1.000
_cell.length_c   1.000
_cell.angle_alpha   90.00
_cell.angle_beta   90.00
_cell.angle_gamma   90.00
#
_symmetry.space_group_name_H-M   'P 1'
#
loop_
_entity.id
_entity.type
_entity.pdbx_description
1 polymer ?
#
loop_
_entity_poly.entity_id
_entity_poly.type
_entity_poly.pdbx_seq_one_letter_code
_entity_poly.pdbx_strand_id
1 'polypeptide(L)'
;MATPHFKRILLVTARHSRPLTQLRPAHRRSPSLIPPPLLLLWPGGHLLPTPPLPLHALPNLLPAHPGLLALHIRRGDFIQHCHHLIRWNARYLTWNNFGDPTIRSEHPDLPTLPDYLSIPDGVSHEDAVWAHCWQTTEEIVQRVRAVRLQSASGEHFPAQHLRRVYIATNGEREWVDGLTELLKADGWDSVWTSLDMQLTMEEVAVDEAVDMSALAAAETFIGEGFSSFTSNVVQFRLAGGRHPGTNRLW
;
A
#
# COMPACT_ATOMS: atom_id res chain seq x y z
N MET A 1 -3.90 8.06 58.40
CA MET A 1 -5.34 8.39 58.51
C MET A 1 -5.91 8.34 57.10
N ALA A 2 -6.75 7.34 56.83
CA ALA A 2 -7.37 7.08 55.53
C ALA A 2 -8.87 6.91 55.72
N THR A 3 -9.63 7.05 54.61
CA THR A 3 -11.10 6.98 54.38
C THR A 3 -11.82 8.34 54.32
N PRO A 4 -12.84 8.54 53.44
CA PRO A 4 -13.86 7.53 53.08
C PRO A 4 -14.37 7.38 51.63
N HIS A 5 -14.86 6.16 51.39
CA HIS A 5 -16.05 5.69 50.64
C HIS A 5 -16.66 6.49 49.47
N PHE A 6 -16.96 5.81 48.35
CA PHE A 6 -18.33 5.36 48.03
C PHE A 6 -18.38 4.24 46.97
N LYS A 7 -19.30 3.29 47.20
CA LYS A 7 -19.64 2.12 46.38
C LYS A 7 -20.67 2.47 45.30
N ARG A 8 -20.64 1.78 44.15
CA ARG A 8 -21.86 1.21 43.52
C ARG A 8 -21.51 0.11 42.50
N ILE A 9 -21.75 -1.12 42.93
CA ILE A 9 -21.89 -2.32 42.10
C ILE A 9 -23.37 -2.39 41.72
N LEU A 10 -23.69 -2.52 40.44
CA LEU A 10 -25.02 -2.93 40.00
C LEU A 10 -24.94 -4.37 39.49
N LEU A 11 -25.49 -5.28 40.28
CA LEU A 11 -25.95 -6.59 39.83
C LEU A 11 -27.21 -6.38 39.00
N VAL A 12 -27.27 -6.97 37.80
CA VAL A 12 -28.53 -7.32 37.15
C VAL A 12 -28.55 -8.82 36.98
N THR A 13 -29.40 -9.47 37.77
CA THR A 13 -29.85 -10.85 37.60
C THR A 13 -31.23 -10.82 36.96
N ALA A 14 -31.44 -11.58 35.89
CA ALA A 14 -32.69 -12.33 35.68
C ALA A 14 -32.56 -13.29 34.50
N ARG A 15 -32.82 -14.57 34.82
CA ARG A 15 -33.05 -15.72 33.96
C ARG A 15 -34.12 -15.45 32.90
N HIS A 16 -34.06 -16.13 31.76
CA HIS A 16 -35.12 -17.03 31.28
C HIS A 16 -34.60 -17.89 30.12
N SER A 17 -34.52 -19.19 30.39
CA SER A 17 -34.22 -20.27 29.45
C SER A 17 -35.42 -20.52 28.53
N ARG A 18 -35.17 -20.63 27.22
CA ARG A 18 -36.06 -21.30 26.26
C ARG A 18 -35.24 -22.27 25.39
N PRO A 19 -35.79 -23.44 25.05
CA PRO A 19 -35.07 -24.48 24.33
C PRO A 19 -34.93 -24.12 22.85
N LEU A 20 -33.72 -24.30 22.31
CA LEU A 20 -33.44 -24.23 20.88
C LEU A 20 -33.95 -25.50 20.19
N THR A 21 -35.10 -25.39 19.54
CA THR A 21 -35.58 -26.38 18.58
C THR A 21 -34.65 -26.37 17.36
N GLN A 22 -34.05 -27.52 17.07
CA GLN A 22 -33.23 -27.73 15.87
C GLN A 22 -34.07 -27.56 14.60
N LEU A 23 -33.84 -26.47 13.87
CA LEU A 23 -34.24 -26.33 12.47
C LEU A 23 -33.06 -26.71 11.58
N ARG A 24 -33.13 -27.90 10.98
CA ARG A 24 -32.21 -28.32 9.91
C ARG A 24 -32.48 -27.48 8.65
N PRO A 25 -31.46 -26.87 8.01
CA PRO A 25 -31.61 -26.36 6.66
C PRO A 25 -31.50 -27.54 5.67
N ALA A 26 -32.53 -27.71 4.85
CA ALA A 26 -32.49 -28.60 3.69
C ALA A 26 -31.53 -28.02 2.64
N HIS A 27 -30.35 -28.63 2.48
CA HIS A 27 -29.46 -28.34 1.37
C HIS A 27 -30.10 -28.77 0.04
N ARG A 28 -30.65 -27.80 -0.70
CA ARG A 28 -30.85 -27.93 -2.15
C ARG A 28 -29.47 -27.91 -2.81
N ARG A 29 -29.04 -29.06 -3.34
CA ARG A 29 -27.89 -29.14 -4.23
C ARG A 29 -28.30 -28.57 -5.59
N SER A 30 -27.79 -27.39 -5.93
CA SER A 30 -27.77 -26.92 -7.32
C SER A 30 -26.80 -27.80 -8.12
N PRO A 31 -27.15 -28.26 -9.33
CA PRO A 31 -26.21 -28.98 -10.18
C PRO A 31 -25.10 -28.03 -10.64
N SER A 32 -23.86 -28.37 -10.27
CA SER A 32 -22.64 -27.78 -10.81
C SER A 32 -22.59 -27.99 -12.32
N LEU A 33 -22.52 -26.90 -13.09
CA LEU A 33 -22.24 -26.86 -14.53
C LEU A 33 -20.73 -26.71 -14.79
N ILE A 34 -19.90 -27.43 -14.04
CA ILE A 34 -18.47 -27.53 -14.35
C ILE A 34 -18.25 -28.84 -15.12
N PRO A 35 -17.82 -28.81 -16.39
CA PRO A 35 -17.47 -30.04 -17.09
C PRO A 35 -16.29 -30.71 -16.36
N PRO A 36 -16.30 -32.04 -16.19
CA PRO A 36 -15.18 -32.73 -15.56
C PRO A 36 -13.94 -32.55 -16.43
N PRO A 37 -12.74 -32.40 -15.85
CA PRO A 37 -11.52 -32.34 -16.62
C PRO A 37 -11.36 -33.66 -17.38
N LEU A 38 -11.04 -33.58 -18.67
CA LEU A 38 -10.62 -34.73 -19.45
C LEU A 38 -9.39 -35.33 -18.79
N LEU A 39 -9.57 -36.44 -18.07
CA LEU A 39 -8.51 -37.28 -17.56
C LEU A 39 -7.85 -37.99 -18.75
N LEU A 40 -6.82 -37.37 -19.31
CA LEU A 40 -5.84 -38.05 -20.15
C LEU A 40 -5.06 -39.03 -19.25
N LEU A 41 -5.54 -40.26 -19.17
CA LEU A 41 -4.84 -41.37 -18.50
C LEU A 41 -3.65 -41.79 -19.36
N TRP A 42 -2.46 -41.30 -19.01
CA TRP A 42 -1.19 -41.86 -19.48
C TRP A 42 -0.85 -43.10 -18.63
N PRO A 43 -0.43 -44.24 -19.20
CA PRO A 43 -0.03 -45.40 -18.42
C PRO A 43 1.31 -45.10 -17.74
N GLY A 44 1.26 -44.77 -16.45
CA GLY A 44 2.48 -44.52 -15.66
C GLY A 44 2.31 -43.54 -14.51
N GLY A 45 1.32 -43.76 -13.64
CA GLY A 45 1.31 -43.55 -12.17
C GLY A 45 2.03 -42.39 -11.46
N HIS A 46 2.55 -41.37 -12.14
CA HIS A 46 3.16 -40.21 -11.51
C HIS A 46 2.33 -38.99 -11.84
N LEU A 47 1.61 -38.47 -10.83
CA LEU A 47 1.06 -37.13 -10.87
C LEU A 47 2.25 -36.19 -11.04
N LEU A 48 2.51 -35.74 -12.27
CA LEU A 48 3.40 -34.62 -12.49
C LEU A 48 2.81 -33.45 -11.68
N PRO A 49 3.59 -32.77 -10.83
CA PRO A 49 3.12 -31.56 -10.20
C PRO A 49 2.65 -30.64 -11.31
N THR A 50 1.41 -30.17 -11.21
CA THR A 50 0.92 -29.11 -12.09
C THR A 50 1.99 -28.02 -12.10
N PRO A 51 2.52 -27.59 -13.26
CA PRO A 51 3.44 -26.48 -13.27
C PRO A 51 2.77 -25.33 -12.52
N PRO A 52 3.49 -24.62 -11.62
CA PRO A 52 2.92 -23.47 -10.96
C PRO A 52 2.32 -22.57 -12.03
N LEU A 53 1.08 -22.13 -11.81
CA LEU A 53 0.44 -21.19 -12.73
C LEU A 53 1.47 -20.08 -13.02
N PRO A 54 1.76 -19.76 -14.28
CA PRO A 54 2.67 -18.67 -14.58
C PRO A 54 2.16 -17.43 -13.86
N LEU A 55 3.01 -16.68 -13.17
CA LEU A 55 2.60 -15.49 -12.40
C LEU A 55 1.74 -14.53 -13.25
N HIS A 56 1.99 -14.48 -14.55
CA HIS A 56 1.25 -13.72 -15.55
C HIS A 56 -0.22 -14.15 -15.77
N ALA A 57 -0.61 -15.34 -15.30
CA ALA A 57 -1.98 -15.87 -15.37
C ALA A 57 -2.79 -15.61 -14.10
N LEU A 58 -2.21 -14.98 -13.08
CA LEU A 58 -2.98 -14.46 -11.96
C LEU A 58 -3.72 -13.21 -12.46
N PRO A 59 -5.06 -13.20 -12.48
CA PRO A 59 -5.78 -11.95 -12.72
C PRO A 59 -5.26 -10.91 -11.73
N ASN A 60 -5.13 -9.67 -12.19
CA ASN A 60 -4.77 -8.48 -11.41
C ASN A 60 -5.13 -8.69 -9.94
N LEU A 61 -4.13 -9.11 -9.12
CA LEU A 61 -4.39 -9.70 -7.80
C LEU A 61 -5.20 -8.74 -6.91
N LEU A 62 -5.11 -7.46 -7.24
CA LEU A 62 -5.96 -6.38 -6.74
C LEU A 62 -6.39 -5.54 -7.96
N PRO A 63 -7.69 -5.46 -8.31
CA PRO A 63 -8.18 -4.54 -9.33
C PRO A 63 -7.83 -3.08 -9.00
N ALA A 64 -7.44 -2.30 -10.01
CA ALA A 64 -7.13 -0.89 -9.82
C ALA A 64 -8.35 -0.15 -9.27
N HIS A 65 -8.14 0.73 -8.30
CA HIS A 65 -9.17 1.63 -7.79
C HIS A 65 -9.10 2.93 -8.58
N PRO A 66 -9.96 3.14 -9.61
CA PRO A 66 -9.80 4.27 -10.52
C PRO A 66 -9.93 5.60 -9.78
N GLY A 67 -9.11 6.57 -10.14
CA GLY A 67 -9.00 7.88 -9.54
C GLY A 67 -8.36 7.92 -8.16
N LEU A 68 -7.81 6.80 -7.65
CA LEU A 68 -7.11 6.75 -6.37
C LEU A 68 -5.60 6.96 -6.55
N LEU A 69 -5.09 8.04 -5.96
CA LEU A 69 -3.68 8.22 -5.64
C LEU A 69 -3.44 7.71 -4.21
N ALA A 70 -2.45 6.86 -4.01
CA ALA A 70 -2.09 6.42 -2.68
C ALA A 70 -0.67 6.82 -2.32
N LEU A 71 -0.46 7.25 -1.08
CA LEU A 71 0.78 7.81 -0.57
C LEU A 71 1.28 6.94 0.58
N HIS A 72 2.56 6.59 0.56
CA HIS A 72 3.25 6.09 1.75
C HIS A 72 4.25 7.13 2.24
N ILE A 73 4.00 7.70 3.41
CA ILE A 73 4.83 8.74 4.02
C ILE A 73 5.32 8.26 5.37
N ARG A 74 6.64 8.06 5.48
CA ARG A 74 7.30 7.75 6.75
C ARG A 74 7.64 9.06 7.45
N ARG A 75 6.89 9.36 8.52
CA ARG A 75 7.12 10.50 9.40
C ARG A 75 7.55 9.94 10.75
N GLY A 76 6.93 10.33 11.87
CA GLY A 76 7.14 9.68 13.17
C GLY A 76 8.62 9.51 13.55
N ASP A 77 9.01 8.27 13.89
CA ASP A 77 10.37 7.86 14.25
C ASP A 77 11.39 7.87 13.09
N PHE A 78 10.94 8.20 11.89
CA PHE A 78 11.75 8.05 10.68
C PHE A 78 12.76 9.18 10.49
N ILE A 79 12.65 10.30 11.21
CA ILE A 79 13.67 11.35 11.16
C ILE A 79 15.05 10.84 11.61
N GLN A 80 15.10 10.05 12.69
CA GLN A 80 16.33 9.40 13.12
C GLN A 80 16.80 8.36 12.10
N HIS A 81 15.87 7.68 11.43
CA HIS A 81 16.20 6.74 10.36
C HIS A 81 16.85 7.46 9.17
N CYS A 82 16.36 8.63 8.75
CA CYS A 82 16.98 9.43 7.69
C CYS A 82 18.44 9.80 8.00
N HIS A 83 18.75 10.19 9.25
CA HIS A 83 20.14 10.42 9.65
C HIS A 83 21.03 9.18 9.54
N HIS A 84 20.49 7.99 9.82
CA HIS A 84 21.22 6.74 9.63
C HIS A 84 21.43 6.41 8.15
N LEU A 85 20.42 6.61 7.31
CA LEU A 85 20.52 6.40 5.86
C LEU A 85 21.61 7.28 5.23
N ILE A 86 21.69 8.55 5.64
CA ILE A 86 22.77 9.46 5.25
C ILE A 86 24.12 8.89 5.66
N ARG A 87 24.28 8.51 6.93
CA ARG A 87 25.53 7.97 7.47
C ARG A 87 25.98 6.69 6.76
N TRP A 88 25.04 5.84 6.36
CA TRP A 88 25.32 4.58 5.68
C TRP A 88 25.48 4.71 4.17
N ASN A 89 25.34 5.92 3.62
CA ASN A 89 25.33 6.15 2.18
C ASN A 89 24.32 5.22 1.48
N ALA A 90 23.12 5.11 2.07
CA ALA A 90 22.09 4.19 1.64
C ALA A 90 21.52 4.59 0.28
N ARG A 91 21.14 3.58 -0.50
CA ARG A 91 20.35 3.74 -1.73
C ARG A 91 18.89 3.35 -1.45
N TYR A 92 18.03 3.59 -2.42
CA TYR A 92 16.67 3.05 -2.38
C TYR A 92 16.67 1.53 -2.25
N LEU A 93 15.69 1.01 -1.51
CA LEU A 93 15.61 -0.41 -1.20
C LEU A 93 15.06 -1.22 -2.38
N THR A 94 15.78 -2.28 -2.74
CA THR A 94 15.34 -3.38 -3.62
C THR A 94 14.54 -2.91 -4.85
N TRP A 95 13.21 -3.06 -4.84
CA TRP A 95 12.33 -2.76 -5.98
C TRP A 95 12.19 -1.26 -6.25
N ASN A 96 12.45 -0.42 -5.25
CA ASN A 96 12.43 1.04 -5.40
C ASN A 96 13.63 1.54 -6.23
N ASN A 97 14.70 0.75 -6.35
CA ASN A 97 15.89 1.16 -7.10
C ASN A 97 15.79 0.90 -8.61
N PHE A 98 14.62 0.48 -9.10
CA PHE A 98 14.42 0.12 -10.52
C PHE A 98 14.39 1.33 -11.46
N GLY A 99 14.39 2.55 -10.94
CA GLY A 99 14.64 3.77 -11.73
C GLY A 99 16.12 4.13 -11.88
N ASP A 100 17.02 3.51 -11.09
CA ASP A 100 18.46 3.83 -11.09
C ASP A 100 19.07 3.51 -12.48
N PRO A 101 19.74 4.49 -13.13
CA PRO A 101 20.34 4.28 -14.44
C PRO A 101 21.33 3.11 -14.50
N THR A 102 22.02 2.82 -13.41
CA THR A 102 22.96 1.70 -13.29
C THR A 102 22.22 0.38 -13.36
N ILE A 103 21.16 0.23 -12.55
CA ILE A 103 20.31 -0.97 -12.55
C ILE A 103 19.66 -1.16 -13.92
N ARG A 104 19.16 -0.09 -14.53
CA ARG A 104 18.57 -0.14 -15.87
C ARG A 104 19.58 -0.59 -16.94
N SER A 105 20.83 -0.14 -16.84
CA SER A 105 21.88 -0.52 -17.79
C SER A 105 22.32 -1.98 -17.61
N GLU A 106 22.40 -2.46 -16.38
CA GLU A 106 22.81 -3.84 -16.06
C GLU A 106 21.68 -4.85 -16.31
N HIS A 107 20.42 -4.41 -16.19
CA HIS A 107 19.23 -5.24 -16.28
C HIS A 107 18.13 -4.58 -17.14
N PRO A 108 18.31 -4.49 -18.47
CA PRO A 108 17.38 -3.79 -19.36
C PRO A 108 15.99 -4.44 -19.45
N ASP A 109 15.88 -5.72 -19.07
CA ASP A 109 14.61 -6.47 -19.07
C ASP A 109 13.75 -6.19 -17.82
N LEU A 110 14.30 -5.52 -16.80
CA LEU A 110 13.54 -5.17 -15.60
C LEU A 110 12.60 -3.99 -15.85
N PRO A 111 11.45 -3.94 -15.17
CA PRO A 111 10.59 -2.75 -15.15
C PRO A 111 11.38 -1.50 -14.76
N THR A 112 11.23 -0.41 -15.49
CA THR A 112 11.87 0.87 -15.14
C THR A 112 10.87 1.76 -14.40
N LEU A 113 11.23 2.20 -13.20
CA LEU A 113 10.44 3.21 -12.48
C LEU A 113 10.81 4.63 -12.95
N PRO A 114 9.89 5.60 -12.90
CA PRO A 114 10.18 6.97 -13.33
C PRO A 114 11.14 7.72 -12.41
N ASP A 115 11.14 7.38 -11.12
CA ASP A 115 11.88 8.09 -10.09
C ASP A 115 12.98 7.20 -9.51
N TYR A 116 14.08 7.84 -9.09
CA TYR A 116 15.23 7.22 -8.46
C TYR A 116 15.93 8.24 -7.57
N LEU A 117 16.77 7.75 -6.66
CA LEU A 117 17.63 8.62 -5.85
C LEU A 117 18.65 9.29 -6.78
N SER A 118 18.41 10.57 -7.08
CA SER A 118 19.31 11.38 -7.88
C SER A 118 20.07 12.36 -7.00
N ILE A 119 21.36 12.57 -7.28
CA ILE A 119 22.19 13.56 -6.59
C ILE A 119 22.54 14.62 -7.65
N PRO A 120 21.83 15.75 -7.69
CA PRO A 120 22.10 16.80 -8.67
C PRO A 120 23.51 17.39 -8.50
N ASP A 121 24.05 17.94 -9.59
CA ASP A 121 25.35 18.61 -9.56
C ASP A 121 25.38 19.73 -8.51
N GLY A 122 26.39 19.69 -7.64
CA GLY A 122 26.56 20.68 -6.56
C GLY A 122 25.71 20.43 -5.31
N VAL A 123 24.88 19.38 -5.29
CA VAL A 123 24.12 18.96 -4.10
C VAL A 123 24.91 17.88 -3.36
N SER A 124 25.00 17.96 -2.04
CA SER A 124 25.66 16.93 -1.26
C SER A 124 24.83 15.64 -1.23
N HIS A 125 25.47 14.49 -1.05
CA HIS A 125 24.75 13.23 -0.85
C HIS A 125 23.77 13.32 0.34
N GLU A 126 24.17 14.00 1.41
CA GLU A 126 23.33 14.23 2.59
C GLU A 126 22.05 14.99 2.24
N ASP A 127 22.17 16.12 1.54
CA ASP A 127 21.01 16.94 1.15
C ASP A 127 20.08 16.19 0.19
N ALA A 128 20.66 15.43 -0.75
CA ALA A 128 19.88 14.61 -1.68
C ALA A 128 19.08 13.53 -0.92
N VAL A 129 19.73 12.74 -0.06
CA VAL A 129 19.04 11.72 0.75
C VAL A 129 17.99 12.35 1.65
N TRP A 130 18.29 13.50 2.27
CA TRP A 130 17.33 14.20 3.13
C TRP A 130 16.07 14.62 2.37
N ALA A 131 16.21 15.20 1.18
CA ALA A 131 15.09 15.62 0.33
C ALA A 131 14.18 14.44 -0.07
N HIS A 132 14.77 13.26 -0.29
CA HIS A 132 14.05 12.03 -0.62
C HIS A 132 13.50 11.27 0.61
N CYS A 133 14.06 11.49 1.80
CA CYS A 133 13.68 10.75 3.02
C CYS A 133 12.69 11.51 3.91
N TRP A 134 12.76 12.85 3.95
CA TRP A 134 12.05 13.67 4.94
C TRP A 134 11.46 14.96 4.35
N GLN A 135 10.47 14.82 3.47
CA GLN A 135 9.83 15.95 2.79
C GLN A 135 9.06 16.84 3.75
N THR A 136 9.08 18.14 3.51
CA THR A 136 8.14 19.09 4.12
C THR A 136 6.72 18.85 3.61
N THR A 137 5.72 19.36 4.34
CA THR A 137 4.31 19.25 3.94
C THR A 137 4.07 19.93 2.60
N GLU A 138 4.74 21.05 2.34
CA GLU A 138 4.67 21.81 1.10
C GLU A 138 5.26 21.02 -0.08
N GLU A 139 6.41 20.38 0.10
CA GLU A 139 7.03 19.52 -0.91
C GLU A 139 6.14 18.32 -1.25
N ILE A 140 5.51 17.70 -0.24
CA ILE A 140 4.54 16.61 -0.45
C ILE A 140 3.38 17.09 -1.33
N VAL A 141 2.74 18.22 -0.99
CA VAL A 141 1.62 18.77 -1.77
C VAL A 141 2.05 19.10 -3.20
N GLN A 142 3.23 19.71 -3.38
CA GLN A 142 3.77 20.02 -4.70
C GLN A 142 4.01 18.75 -5.54
N ARG A 143 4.61 17.73 -4.93
CA ARG A 143 4.88 16.45 -5.59
C ARG A 143 3.59 15.73 -5.98
N VAL A 144 2.61 15.69 -5.08
CA VAL A 144 1.28 15.11 -5.31
C VAL A 144 0.58 15.81 -6.47
N ARG A 145 0.61 17.15 -6.51
CA ARG A 145 0.06 17.94 -7.63
C ARG A 145 0.77 17.62 -8.95
N ALA A 146 2.10 17.56 -8.95
CA ALA A 146 2.89 17.24 -10.14
C ALA A 146 2.54 15.85 -10.68
N VAL A 147 2.45 14.84 -9.82
CA VAL A 147 2.05 13.48 -10.20
C VAL A 147 0.61 13.45 -10.72
N ARG A 148 -0.33 14.20 -10.14
CA ARG A 148 -1.70 14.33 -10.66
C ARG A 148 -1.72 14.86 -12.10
N LEU A 149 -0.95 15.91 -12.38
CA LEU A 149 -0.86 16.51 -13.72
C LEU A 149 -0.18 15.58 -14.74
N GLN A 150 0.91 14.93 -14.35
CA GLN A 150 1.61 13.96 -15.21
C GLN A 150 0.74 12.73 -15.51
N SER A 151 -0.02 12.26 -14.51
CA SER A 151 -0.93 11.14 -14.72
C SER A 151 -2.08 11.48 -15.67
N ALA A 152 -2.52 12.74 -15.67
CA ALA A 152 -3.56 13.23 -16.59
C ALA A 152 -3.07 13.39 -18.03
N SER A 153 -1.77 13.61 -18.28
CA SER A 153 -1.25 13.80 -19.64
C SER A 153 -1.25 12.52 -20.47
N GLY A 154 -1.13 11.36 -19.82
CA GLY A 154 -1.07 10.06 -20.49
C GLY A 154 0.23 9.82 -21.28
N GLU A 155 1.27 10.62 -21.07
CA GLU A 155 2.48 10.61 -21.90
C GLU A 155 3.32 9.32 -21.74
N HIS A 156 3.36 8.76 -20.53
CA HIS A 156 4.20 7.59 -20.20
C HIS A 156 3.40 6.35 -19.79
N PHE A 157 2.10 6.49 -19.55
CA PHE A 157 1.17 5.44 -19.12
C PHE A 157 -0.26 5.90 -19.39
N PRO A 158 -1.28 5.01 -19.41
CA PRO A 158 -2.65 5.40 -19.71
C PRO A 158 -3.11 6.59 -18.86
N ALA A 159 -3.73 7.59 -19.49
CA ALA A 159 -4.19 8.80 -18.81
C ALA A 159 -5.13 8.44 -17.65
N GLN A 160 -4.87 9.06 -16.50
CA GLN A 160 -5.60 8.81 -15.26
C GLN A 160 -6.21 10.12 -14.75
N HIS A 161 -7.43 10.02 -14.23
CA HIS A 161 -8.11 11.12 -13.59
C HIS A 161 -8.11 10.92 -12.08
N LEU A 162 -6.95 11.19 -11.45
CA LEU A 162 -6.77 11.07 -10.01
C LEU A 162 -7.58 12.15 -9.29
N ARG A 163 -8.47 11.72 -8.37
CA ARG A 163 -9.40 12.59 -7.64
C ARG A 163 -9.42 12.36 -6.14
N ARG A 164 -8.92 11.21 -5.68
CA ARG A 164 -8.92 10.83 -4.26
C ARG A 164 -7.53 10.46 -3.79
N VAL A 165 -7.24 10.74 -2.52
CA VAL A 165 -5.98 10.38 -1.87
C VAL A 165 -6.22 9.39 -0.75
N TYR A 166 -5.36 8.38 -0.64
CA TYR A 166 -5.18 7.57 0.56
C TYR A 166 -3.76 7.76 1.10
N ILE A 167 -3.58 7.97 2.41
CA ILE A 167 -2.29 8.20 3.05
C ILE A 167 -2.01 7.10 4.08
N ALA A 168 -1.07 6.21 3.78
CA ALA A 168 -0.48 5.30 4.74
C ALA A 168 0.70 6.00 5.43
N THR A 169 0.62 6.20 6.74
CA THR A 169 1.66 6.90 7.50
C THR A 169 1.69 6.51 8.97
N ASN A 170 2.88 6.63 9.57
CA ASN A 170 3.11 6.58 11.02
C ASN A 170 3.24 7.99 11.64
N GLY A 171 2.83 9.04 10.91
CA GLY A 171 2.84 10.42 11.39
C GLY A 171 1.85 10.67 12.52
N GLU A 172 2.13 11.70 13.32
CA GLU A 172 1.22 12.15 14.36
C GLU A 172 -0.04 12.82 13.77
N ARG A 173 -1.17 12.66 14.47
CA ARG A 173 -2.49 13.10 14.01
C ARG A 173 -2.52 14.57 13.57
N GLU A 174 -1.92 15.47 14.35
CA GLU A 174 -1.92 16.91 14.05
C GLU A 174 -1.24 17.23 12.71
N TRP A 175 -0.10 16.60 12.43
CA TRP A 175 0.59 16.76 11.15
C TRP A 175 -0.22 16.17 9.99
N VAL A 176 -0.81 14.99 10.19
CA VAL A 176 -1.65 14.33 9.17
C VAL A 176 -2.89 15.15 8.84
N ASP A 177 -3.52 15.76 9.85
CA ASP A 177 -4.68 16.64 9.65
C ASP A 177 -4.29 17.90 8.86
N GLY A 178 -3.14 18.51 9.18
CA GLY A 178 -2.62 19.65 8.42
C GLY A 178 -2.36 19.31 6.95
N LEU A 179 -1.72 18.17 6.67
CA LEU A 179 -1.50 17.69 5.30
C LEU A 179 -2.84 17.42 4.58
N THR A 180 -3.79 16.80 5.27
CA THR A 180 -5.12 16.48 4.75
C THR A 180 -5.86 17.74 4.30
N GLU A 181 -5.85 18.80 5.11
CA GLU A 181 -6.49 20.07 4.76
C GLU A 181 -5.82 20.76 3.57
N LEU A 182 -4.49 20.72 3.49
CA LEU A 182 -3.77 21.26 2.33
C LEU A 182 -4.07 20.50 1.03
N LEU A 183 -4.20 19.17 1.10
CA LEU A 183 -4.61 18.37 -0.06
C LEU A 183 -6.07 18.65 -0.45
N LYS A 184 -6.99 18.78 0.51
CA LYS A 184 -8.37 19.19 0.18
C LYS A 184 -8.40 20.57 -0.48
N ALA A 185 -7.62 21.53 0.04
CA ALA A 185 -7.49 22.86 -0.55
C ALA A 185 -6.87 22.84 -1.97
N ASP A 186 -6.04 21.83 -2.28
CA ASP A 186 -5.50 21.57 -3.63
C ASP A 186 -6.51 20.95 -4.61
N GLY A 187 -7.76 20.73 -4.17
CA GLY A 187 -8.88 20.30 -5.01
C GLY A 187 -9.02 18.78 -5.15
N TRP A 188 -8.60 18.01 -4.14
CA TRP A 188 -8.89 16.57 -4.07
C TRP A 188 -10.30 16.32 -3.53
N ASP A 189 -11.09 15.47 -4.20
CA ASP A 189 -12.49 15.16 -3.83
C ASP A 189 -12.60 14.55 -2.43
N SER A 190 -11.63 13.70 -2.06
CA SER A 190 -11.51 13.13 -0.73
C SER A 190 -10.07 12.74 -0.42
N VAL A 191 -9.75 12.79 0.87
CA VAL A 191 -8.45 12.39 1.44
C VAL A 191 -8.76 11.52 2.65
N TRP A 192 -8.22 10.30 2.63
CA TRP A 192 -8.34 9.31 3.69
C TRP A 192 -6.95 8.92 4.16
N THR A 193 -6.83 8.49 5.41
CA THR A 193 -5.55 8.15 6.03
C THR A 193 -5.63 6.83 6.79
N SER A 194 -4.49 6.21 7.04
CA SER A 194 -4.40 5.00 7.87
C SER A 194 -4.95 5.23 9.28
N LEU A 195 -4.86 6.46 9.79
CA LEU A 195 -5.40 6.89 11.08
C LEU A 195 -6.94 7.00 11.09
N ASP A 196 -7.61 6.94 9.94
CA ASP A 196 -9.08 6.95 9.84
C ASP A 196 -9.66 5.53 9.85
N MET A 197 -8.81 4.49 9.80
CA MET A 197 -9.23 3.11 9.86
C MET A 197 -9.82 2.76 11.23
N GLN A 198 -10.99 2.13 11.22
CA GLN A 198 -11.63 1.59 12.42
C GLN A 198 -11.29 0.11 12.53
N LEU A 199 -10.20 -0.19 13.23
CA LEU A 199 -9.69 -1.55 13.40
C LEU A 199 -10.02 -2.08 14.80
N THR A 200 -10.31 -3.37 14.91
CA THR A 200 -10.28 -4.05 16.22
C THR A 200 -8.85 -4.17 16.73
N MET A 201 -8.69 -4.49 18.01
CA MET A 201 -7.37 -4.72 18.61
C MET A 201 -6.58 -5.82 17.90
N GLU A 202 -7.26 -6.85 17.39
CA GLU A 202 -6.66 -7.93 16.61
C GLU A 202 -6.24 -7.46 15.21
N GLU A 203 -7.03 -6.58 14.58
CA GLU A 203 -6.76 -6.06 13.24
C GLU A 203 -5.62 -5.05 13.23
N VAL A 204 -5.35 -4.36 14.34
CA VAL A 204 -4.16 -3.49 14.49
C VAL A 204 -2.87 -4.27 14.26
N ALA A 205 -2.81 -5.57 14.57
CA ALA A 205 -1.61 -6.38 14.32
C ALA A 205 -1.30 -6.60 12.83
N VAL A 206 -2.24 -6.26 11.93
CA VAL A 206 -2.13 -6.43 10.48
C VAL A 206 -2.47 -5.15 9.73
N ASP A 207 -2.50 -4.00 10.40
CA ASP A 207 -2.84 -2.70 9.82
C ASP A 207 -1.92 -2.32 8.65
N GLU A 208 -0.62 -2.58 8.78
CA GLU A 208 0.36 -2.42 7.71
C GLU A 208 -0.01 -3.24 6.47
N ALA A 209 -0.49 -4.48 6.64
CA ALA A 209 -0.91 -5.30 5.50
C ALA A 209 -2.18 -4.75 4.84
N VAL A 210 -3.10 -4.16 5.61
CA VAL A 210 -4.27 -3.45 5.08
C VAL A 210 -3.85 -2.24 4.26
N ASP A 211 -2.94 -1.41 4.79
CA ASP A 211 -2.36 -0.28 4.05
C ASP A 211 -1.73 -0.75 2.75
N MET A 212 -0.85 -1.76 2.79
CA MET A 212 -0.20 -2.30 1.60
C MET A 212 -1.22 -2.75 0.54
N SER A 213 -2.34 -3.33 0.95
CA SER A 213 -3.41 -3.73 0.02
C SER A 213 -4.04 -2.53 -0.68
N ALA A 214 -4.32 -1.44 0.06
CA ALA A 214 -4.86 -0.21 -0.50
C ALA A 214 -3.85 0.47 -1.46
N LEU A 215 -2.58 0.54 -1.07
CA LEU A 215 -1.51 1.12 -1.87
C LEU A 215 -1.24 0.31 -3.16
N ALA A 216 -1.29 -1.03 -3.08
CA ALA A 216 -1.12 -1.89 -4.24
C ALA A 216 -2.33 -1.84 -5.19
N ALA A 217 -3.54 -1.66 -4.65
CA ALA A 217 -4.75 -1.50 -5.43
C ALA A 217 -4.90 -0.12 -6.08
N ALA A 218 -4.19 0.91 -5.60
CA ALA A 218 -4.28 2.27 -6.12
C ALA A 218 -3.97 2.36 -7.63
N GLU A 219 -4.54 3.36 -8.30
CA GLU A 219 -4.25 3.60 -9.71
C GLU A 219 -2.81 4.11 -9.88
N THR A 220 -2.43 5.10 -9.07
CA THR A 220 -1.05 5.57 -8.90
C THR A 220 -0.63 5.55 -7.44
N PHE A 221 0.64 5.26 -7.19
CA PHE A 221 1.25 5.18 -5.87
C PHE A 221 2.48 6.10 -5.81
N ILE A 222 2.63 6.85 -4.71
CA ILE A 222 3.87 7.56 -4.35
C ILE A 222 4.37 6.99 -3.03
N GLY A 223 5.61 6.51 -2.97
CA GLY A 223 6.17 5.93 -1.76
C GLY A 223 7.56 6.42 -1.41
N GLU A 224 7.96 6.13 -0.17
CA GLU A 224 9.31 6.37 0.31
C GLU A 224 10.30 5.31 -0.22
N GLY A 225 11.22 5.71 -1.10
CA GLY A 225 12.23 4.88 -1.72
C GLY A 225 13.16 4.16 -0.74
N PHE A 226 13.46 4.69 0.45
CA PHE A 226 14.28 3.98 1.44
C PHE A 226 13.49 3.00 2.32
N SER A 227 12.17 2.93 2.17
CA SER A 227 11.33 2.05 2.99
C SER A 227 11.13 0.66 2.39
N SER A 228 11.31 -0.38 3.21
CA SER A 228 11.03 -1.77 2.85
C SER A 228 9.53 -1.99 2.62
N PHE A 229 8.69 -1.27 3.35
CA PHE A 229 7.25 -1.25 3.17
C PHE A 229 6.86 -0.77 1.77
N THR A 230 7.41 0.37 1.32
CA THR A 230 7.26 0.85 -0.06
C THR A 230 7.75 -0.19 -1.07
N SER A 231 8.94 -0.76 -0.84
CA SER A 231 9.54 -1.74 -1.75
C SER A 231 8.64 -2.97 -1.93
N ASN A 232 7.98 -3.44 -0.87
CA ASN A 232 7.01 -4.53 -0.98
C ASN A 232 5.74 -4.11 -1.74
N VAL A 233 5.24 -2.87 -1.54
CA VAL A 233 4.11 -2.35 -2.33
C VAL A 233 4.46 -2.25 -3.82
N VAL A 234 5.64 -1.74 -4.16
CA VAL A 234 6.14 -1.70 -5.55
C VAL A 234 6.22 -3.12 -6.12
N GLN A 235 6.75 -4.08 -5.35
CA GLN A 235 6.76 -5.48 -5.76
C GLN A 235 5.35 -6.00 -6.08
N PHE A 236 4.38 -5.79 -5.19
CA PHE A 236 2.99 -6.24 -5.40
C PHE A 236 2.34 -5.58 -6.61
N ARG A 237 2.59 -4.28 -6.83
CA ARG A 237 2.08 -3.54 -7.98
C ARG A 237 2.66 -4.11 -9.28
N LEU A 238 3.98 -4.30 -9.35
CA LEU A 238 4.65 -4.87 -10.54
C LEU A 238 4.21 -6.31 -10.80
N ALA A 239 4.18 -7.16 -9.76
CA ALA A 239 3.74 -8.56 -9.87
C ALA A 239 2.25 -8.67 -10.24
N GLY A 240 1.42 -7.70 -9.82
CA GLY A 240 0.03 -7.58 -10.22
C GLY A 240 -0.18 -7.00 -11.62
N GLY A 241 0.88 -6.66 -12.36
CA GLY A 241 0.79 -6.11 -13.72
C GLY A 241 0.39 -4.63 -13.77
N ARG A 242 0.58 -3.86 -12.69
CA ARG A 242 0.49 -2.38 -12.76
C ARG A 242 1.60 -1.85 -13.65
N HIS A 243 1.26 -0.85 -14.45
CA HIS A 243 2.26 -0.20 -15.30
C HIS A 243 3.36 0.42 -14.42
N PRO A 244 4.66 0.20 -14.71
CA PRO A 244 5.77 0.67 -13.86
C PRO A 244 5.72 2.18 -13.60
N GLY A 245 5.32 2.96 -14.62
CA GLY A 245 5.16 4.42 -14.53
C GLY A 245 4.15 4.93 -13.49
N THR A 246 3.28 4.05 -12.98
CA THR A 246 2.32 4.38 -11.90
C THR A 246 2.89 4.19 -10.49
N ASN A 247 4.14 3.72 -10.38
CA ASN A 247 4.88 3.70 -9.12
C ASN A 247 5.83 4.88 -9.13
N ARG A 248 5.54 5.87 -8.29
CA ARG A 248 6.35 7.07 -8.10
C ARG A 248 7.02 7.00 -6.74
N LEU A 249 8.12 7.73 -6.61
CA LEU A 249 8.81 7.91 -5.34
C LEU A 249 8.92 9.41 -5.02
N TRP A 250 9.16 9.72 -3.74
CA TRP A 250 9.38 11.10 -3.30
C TRP A 250 10.62 11.69 -3.92
#